data_AF-X1U0L3-F1
#
_entry.id   AF-X1U0L3-F1
#
_cell.length_a   1.000
_cell.length_b   1.000
_cell.length_c   1.000
_cell.angle_alpha   90.00
_cell.angle_beta   90.00
_cell.angle_gamma   90.00
#
_symmetry.space_group_name_H-M   'P 1'
#
loop_
_entity.id
_entity.type
_entity.pdbx_description
1 polymer ?
#
loop_
_entity_poly.entity_id
_entity_poly.type
_entity_poly.pdbx_seq_one_letter_code
_entity_poly.pdbx_strand_id
1 'polypeptide(L)'
;MEKLELLRENLKQDSVFRGVQVDALERSVRRMQDNLKLVNKRLESLNYRAPVSGELASLNLEVGQVISRGQRIGQINILDSYKLRVNIDEYFIAKVSKG
;
A
#
# COMPACT_ATOMS: atom_id res chain seq x y z
N MET A 1 1.02 -29.23 -56.81
CA MET A 1 2.14 -28.98 -55.87
C MET A 1 1.90 -27.71 -55.07
N GLU A 2 1.62 -26.59 -55.72
CA GLU A 2 1.39 -25.25 -55.12
C GLU A 2 0.35 -25.18 -53.98
N LYS A 3 -0.78 -25.90 -54.11
CA LYS A 3 -1.84 -25.91 -53.10
C LYS A 3 -1.41 -26.54 -51.76
N LEU A 4 -0.42 -27.44 -51.78
CA LEU A 4 0.08 -28.13 -50.59
C LEU A 4 1.10 -27.27 -49.81
N GLU A 5 1.88 -26.45 -50.52
CA GLU A 5 2.78 -25.47 -49.89
C GLU A 5 2.00 -24.36 -49.18
N LEU A 6 0.99 -23.78 -49.84
CA LEU A 6 0.12 -22.76 -49.25
C LEU A 6 -0.56 -23.25 -47.96
N LEU A 7 -1.00 -24.51 -47.93
CA LEU A 7 -1.59 -25.14 -46.74
C LEU A 7 -0.58 -25.29 -45.60
N ARG A 8 0.67 -25.67 -45.91
CA ARG A 8 1.76 -25.76 -44.91
C ARG A 8 2.15 -24.40 -44.35
N GLU A 9 2.24 -23.39 -45.21
CA GLU A 9 2.55 -22.02 -44.84
C GLU A 9 1.48 -21.47 -43.88
N ASN A 10 0.21 -21.67 -44.22
CA ASN A 10 -0.93 -21.29 -43.38
C ASN A 10 -0.90 -22.01 -42.03
N LEU A 11 -0.68 -23.34 -42.01
CA LEU A 11 -0.60 -24.09 -40.75
C LEU A 11 0.55 -23.63 -39.85
N LYS A 12 1.70 -23.26 -40.43
CA LYS A 12 2.83 -22.67 -39.70
C LYS A 12 2.46 -21.32 -39.10
N GLN A 13 1.86 -20.43 -39.90
CA GLN A 13 1.41 -19.11 -39.42
C GLN A 13 0.37 -19.24 -38.31
N ASP A 14 -0.60 -20.15 -38.46
CA ASP A 14 -1.67 -20.36 -37.50
C ASP A 14 -1.14 -20.85 -36.15
N SER A 15 -0.11 -21.72 -36.17
CA SER A 15 0.56 -22.18 -34.96
C SER A 15 1.28 -21.04 -34.21
N VAL A 16 1.94 -20.14 -34.93
CA VAL A 16 2.62 -18.98 -34.33
C VAL A 16 1.59 -17.99 -33.77
N PHE A 17 0.49 -17.77 -34.49
CA PHE A 17 -0.56 -16.85 -34.08
C PHE A 17 -1.27 -17.31 -32.79
N ARG A 18 -1.51 -18.61 -32.65
CA ARG A 18 -2.07 -19.20 -31.42
C ARG A 18 -1.15 -18.99 -30.22
N GLY A 19 0.15 -19.17 -30.38
CA GLY A 19 1.13 -18.93 -29.31
C GLY A 19 1.06 -17.49 -28.80
N VAL A 20 1.06 -16.52 -29.71
CA VAL A 20 0.96 -15.08 -29.37
C VAL A 20 -0.35 -14.73 -28.67
N GLN A 21 -1.47 -15.35 -29.08
CA GLN A 21 -2.77 -15.15 -28.42
C GLN A 21 -2.78 -15.68 -26.99
N VAL A 22 -2.26 -16.89 -26.76
CA VAL A 22 -2.15 -17.48 -25.41
C VAL A 22 -1.33 -16.57 -24.50
N ASP A 23 -0.18 -16.12 -25.00
CA ASP A 23 0.71 -15.18 -24.32
C ASP A 23 0.01 -13.86 -23.93
N ALA A 24 -0.80 -13.32 -24.84
CA ALA A 24 -1.57 -12.10 -24.59
C ALA A 24 -2.65 -12.32 -23.52
N LEU A 25 -3.34 -13.47 -23.56
CA LEU A 25 -4.33 -13.86 -22.56
C LEU A 25 -3.69 -14.04 -21.18
N GLU A 26 -2.56 -14.72 -21.09
CA GLU A 26 -1.81 -14.88 -19.83
C GLU A 26 -1.38 -13.53 -19.24
N ARG A 27 -0.87 -12.61 -20.08
CA ARG A 27 -0.54 -11.25 -19.64
C ARG A 27 -1.79 -10.51 -19.13
N SER A 28 -2.94 -10.72 -19.77
CA SER A 28 -4.20 -10.12 -19.32
C SER A 28 -4.62 -10.66 -17.95
N VAL A 29 -4.57 -11.98 -17.75
CA VAL A 29 -4.88 -12.63 -16.47
C VAL A 29 -3.98 -12.12 -15.35
N ARG A 30 -2.66 -12.02 -15.58
CA ARG A 30 -1.71 -11.48 -14.59
C ARG A 30 -2.06 -10.05 -14.20
N ARG A 31 -2.37 -9.18 -15.18
CA ARG A 31 -2.80 -7.81 -14.92
C ARG A 31 -4.09 -7.73 -14.11
N MET A 32 -5.06 -8.62 -14.37
CA MET A 32 -6.31 -8.67 -13.61
C MET A 32 -6.06 -9.11 -12.16
N GLN A 33 -5.20 -10.11 -11.95
CA GLN A 33 -4.82 -10.56 -10.61
C GLN A 33 -4.15 -9.45 -9.80
N ASP A 34 -3.26 -8.66 -10.41
CA ASP A 34 -2.60 -7.55 -9.72
C ASP A 34 -3.55 -6.39 -9.41
N ASN A 35 -4.49 -6.09 -10.31
CA ASN A 35 -5.57 -5.13 -10.03
C ASN A 35 -6.43 -5.60 -8.86
N LEU A 36 -6.79 -6.88 -8.80
CA LEU A 36 -7.56 -7.44 -7.70
C LEU A 36 -6.82 -7.31 -6.36
N LYS A 37 -5.51 -7.60 -6.34
CA LYS A 37 -4.68 -7.37 -5.14
C LYS A 37 -4.71 -5.91 -4.69
N LEU A 38 -4.65 -4.96 -5.63
CA LEU A 38 -4.70 -3.54 -5.31
C LEU A 38 -6.06 -3.13 -4.73
N VAL A 39 -7.15 -3.63 -5.32
CA VAL A 39 -8.50 -3.39 -4.80
C VAL A 39 -8.66 -3.98 -3.40
N ASN A 40 -8.18 -5.20 -3.17
CA ASN A 40 -8.21 -5.82 -1.84
C ASN A 40 -7.42 -5.01 -0.82
N LYS A 41 -6.21 -4.54 -1.15
CA LYS A 41 -5.43 -3.63 -0.28
C LYS A 41 -6.18 -2.33 0.04
N ARG A 42 -6.92 -1.78 -0.94
CA ARG A 42 -7.76 -0.60 -0.72
C ARG A 42 -8.92 -0.91 0.23
N LEU A 43 -9.58 -2.05 0.08
CA LEU A 43 -10.65 -2.49 0.98
C LEU A 43 -10.12 -2.73 2.40
N GLU A 44 -8.94 -3.34 2.56
CA GLU A 44 -8.28 -3.48 3.85
C GLU A 44 -7.99 -2.12 4.49
N SER A 45 -7.57 -1.14 3.70
CA SER A 45 -7.32 0.24 4.17
C SER A 45 -8.58 1.03 4.54
N LEU A 46 -9.78 0.55 4.20
CA LEU A 46 -11.03 1.18 4.67
C LEU A 46 -11.26 0.95 6.17
N ASN A 47 -10.66 -0.09 6.76
CA ASN A 47 -10.63 -0.27 8.20
C ASN A 47 -9.38 0.43 8.76
N TYR A 48 -9.49 1.73 8.98
CA TYR A 48 -8.41 2.51 9.60
C TYR A 48 -8.21 2.06 11.06
N ARG A 49 -7.22 1.19 11.30
CA ARG A 49 -6.81 0.75 12.64
C ARG A 49 -5.70 1.65 13.17
N ALA A 50 -5.68 1.87 14.47
CA ALA A 50 -4.61 2.60 15.15
C ALA A 50 -3.25 1.92 14.85
N PRO A 51 -2.23 2.66 14.34
CA PRO A 51 -0.93 2.09 13.98
C PRO A 51 -0.10 1.65 15.20
N VAL A 52 -0.44 2.14 16.40
CA VAL A 52 0.22 1.82 17.66
C VAL A 52 -0.82 1.69 18.77
N SER A 53 -0.56 0.80 19.73
CA SER A 53 -1.31 0.76 20.98
C SER A 53 -0.96 1.98 21.83
N GLY A 54 -1.95 2.75 22.27
CA GLY A 54 -1.78 3.97 23.05
C GLY A 54 -3.12 4.60 23.41
N GLU A 55 -3.09 5.73 24.11
CA GLU A 55 -4.30 6.46 24.48
C GLU A 55 -4.74 7.38 23.34
N LEU A 56 -6.00 7.23 22.90
CA LEU A 56 -6.60 8.07 21.86
C LEU A 56 -7.02 9.42 22.48
N ALA A 57 -6.13 10.40 22.40
CA ALA A 57 -6.31 11.68 23.11
C ALA A 57 -7.37 12.60 22.49
N SER A 58 -7.57 12.51 21.17
CA SER A 58 -8.63 13.25 20.48
C SER A 58 -8.94 12.57 19.15
N LEU A 59 -10.19 12.16 18.94
CA LEU A 59 -10.72 11.68 17.67
C LEU A 59 -11.89 12.58 17.28
N ASN A 60 -11.64 13.54 16.39
CA ASN A 60 -12.65 14.47 15.91
C ASN A 60 -13.16 14.00 14.55
N LEU A 61 -13.87 12.87 14.54
CA LEU A 61 -14.49 12.31 13.35
C LEU A 61 -16.00 12.25 13.54
N GLU A 62 -16.74 12.86 12.61
CA GLU A 62 -18.19 12.72 12.54
C GLU A 62 -18.57 11.62 11.54
N VAL A 63 -19.62 10.86 11.85
CA VAL A 63 -20.13 9.82 10.97
C VAL A 63 -20.63 10.47 9.67
N GLY A 64 -20.04 10.09 8.54
CA GLY A 64 -20.35 10.68 7.22
C GLY A 64 -19.36 11.75 6.75
N GLN A 65 -18.34 12.08 7.54
CA GLN A 65 -17.30 13.04 7.14
C GLN A 65 -16.37 12.44 6.07
N VAL A 66 -16.16 13.18 4.98
CA VAL A 66 -15.18 12.82 3.95
C VAL A 66 -13.78 13.17 4.45
N ILE A 67 -12.94 12.14 4.65
CA ILE A 67 -11.55 12.30 5.08
C ILE A 67 -10.64 12.31 3.86
N SER A 68 -9.87 13.38 3.68
CA SER A 68 -8.87 13.48 2.61
C SER A 68 -7.54 12.84 3.00
N ARG A 69 -6.76 12.38 2.03
CA ARG A 69 -5.41 11.86 2.26
C ARG A 69 -4.55 12.94 2.95
N GLY A 70 -3.96 12.60 4.10
CA GLY A 70 -3.13 13.51 4.90
C GLY A 70 -3.89 14.33 5.94
N GLN A 71 -5.22 14.19 6.04
CA GLN A 71 -5.99 14.86 7.08
C GLN A 71 -5.69 14.23 8.45
N ARG A 72 -5.30 15.06 9.41
CA ARG A 72 -5.11 14.63 10.80
C ARG A 72 -6.49 14.41 11.44
N ILE A 73 -6.84 13.14 11.64
CA ILE A 73 -8.12 12.71 12.21
C ILE A 73 -8.06 12.43 13.71
N GLY A 74 -6.85 12.34 14.27
CA GLY A 74 -6.64 12.18 15.70
C GLY A 74 -5.17 12.10 16.08
N GLN A 75 -4.92 11.96 17.37
CA GLN A 75 -3.58 11.77 17.94
C GLN A 75 -3.62 10.59 18.91
N ILE A 76 -2.65 9.69 18.78
CA ILE A 76 -2.42 8.60 19.73
C ILE A 76 -1.19 8.97 20.54
N ASN A 77 -1.34 9.05 21.87
CA ASN A 77 -0.23 9.28 22.78
C ASN A 77 0.31 7.92 23.24
N ILE A 78 1.61 7.72 23.08
CA ILE A 78 2.31 6.52 23.54
C ILE A 78 2.68 6.74 25.01
N LEU A 79 2.08 5.97 25.92
CA LEU A 79 2.27 6.10 27.37
C LEU A 79 3.57 5.43 27.87
N ASP A 80 4.23 4.63 27.05
CA ASP A 80 5.37 3.78 27.45
C ASP A 80 6.70 4.54 27.63
N SER A 81 6.77 5.83 27.30
CA SER A 81 7.99 6.63 27.49
C SER A 81 7.68 8.03 28.03
N TYR A 82 7.70 8.16 29.36
CA TYR A 82 7.66 9.45 30.02
C TYR A 82 8.99 10.18 29.80
N LYS A 83 9.02 11.14 28.87
CA LYS A 83 10.18 12.03 28.67
C LYS A 83 9.98 13.31 29.47
N LEU A 84 10.58 13.37 30.66
CA LEU A 84 10.65 14.61 31.44
C LEU A 84 11.61 15.58 30.73
N ARG A 85 11.11 16.73 30.29
CA ARG A 85 11.93 17.85 29.80
C ARG A 85 11.97 18.92 30.88
N VAL A 86 13.16 19.21 31.39
CA VAL A 86 13.40 20.30 32.33
C VAL A 86 14.29 21.32 31.63
N ASN A 87 13.89 22.59 31.65
CA ASN A 87 14.75 23.66 31.22
C ASN A 87 15.73 23.97 32.36
N ILE A 88 17.02 23.74 32.11
CA ILE A 88 18.08 24.02 33.07
C ILE A 88 18.79 25.27 32.56
N ASP A 89 18.86 26.28 33.42
CA ASP A 89 19.63 27.49 33.14
C ASP A 89 21.11 27.11 32.93
N GLU A 90 21.78 27.78 31.99
CA GLU A 90 23.20 27.56 31.67
C GLU A 90 24.10 27.67 32.90
N TYR A 91 23.75 28.51 33.89
CA TYR A 91 24.48 28.60 35.15
C TYR A 91 24.50 27.29 35.95
N PHE A 92 23.46 26.46 35.81
CA PHE A 92 23.32 25.19 36.55
C PHE A 92 23.65 23.96 35.71
N ILE A 93 23.99 24.09 34.44
CA ILE A 93 24.25 22.95 33.55
C ILE A 93 25.42 22.08 34.04
N ALA A 94 26.44 22.70 34.66
CA ALA A 94 27.60 22.00 35.21
C ALA A 94 27.28 21.14 36.44
N LYS A 95 26.11 21.32 37.06
CA LYS A 95 25.66 20.53 38.22
C LYS A 95 24.80 19.33 37.82
N VAL A 96 24.60 19.10 36.53
CA VAL A 96 23.80 17.99 36.01
C VAL A 96 24.74 16.84 35.65
N SER A 97 24.58 15.72 36.34
CA SER A 97 25.27 14.46 36.03
C SER A 97 24.26 13.38 35.64
N LYS A 98 24.61 12.54 34.65
CA LYS A 98 23.87 11.30 34.43
C LYS A 98 24.08 10.41 35.66
N GLY A 99 22.97 10.07 36.33
CA GLY A 99 22.92 8.96 37.28
C GLY A 99 22.97 7.62 36.57
#